data_AF-A0A2T2U159-F1
#
_entry.id   AF-A0A2T2U159-F1
#
_cell.length_a   1.000
_cell.length_b   1.000
_cell.length_c   1.000
_cell.angle_alpha   90.00
_cell.angle_beta   90.00
_cell.angle_gamma   90.00
#
_symmetry.space_group_name_H-M   'P 1'
#
loop_
_entity.id
_entity.type
_entity.pdbx_description
1 polymer ?
#
loop_
_entity_poly.entity_id
_entity_poly.type
_entity_poly.pdbx_seq_one_letter_code
_entity_poly.pdbx_strand_id
1 'polypeptide(L)'
;MLYFAPQKGDWTETETSPEAPPPPFAEIDPDAPSVHFVGPDDESYRLIGAPVDPSADTIHTVAAIDSTLAHGHPLSAVYVRDRTLDVEDRRPPDAPAAHADAVDRLRSALDEILIPVYIDDAVMETGESLNGLLALHTVQYDDGADAACTYFRTSLFGGEELLLEVERGTL
;
A
#
# COMPACT_ATOMS: atom_id res chain seq x y z
N MET A 1 2.13 16.05 7.29
CA MET A 1 2.53 14.79 7.94
C MET A 1 1.49 14.39 8.96
N LEU A 2 0.99 13.16 8.84
CA LEU A 2 0.13 12.49 9.81
C LEU A 2 0.91 11.31 10.40
N TYR A 3 0.73 11.04 11.69
CA TYR A 3 1.46 10.01 12.42
C TYR A 3 0.49 9.00 13.02
N PHE A 4 0.70 7.72 12.74
CA PHE A 4 -0.14 6.63 13.25
C PHE A 4 0.68 5.66 14.06
N ALA A 5 0.15 5.20 15.19
CA ALA A 5 0.80 4.19 16.03
C ALA A 5 -0.19 3.06 16.35
N PRO A 6 0.28 1.80 16.47
CA PRO A 6 -0.58 0.68 16.79
C PRO A 6 -1.09 0.75 18.22
N GLN A 7 -2.41 0.65 18.40
CA GLN A 7 -3.12 0.60 19.67
C GLN A 7 -4.15 -0.53 19.65
N LYS A 8 -3.97 -1.53 20.50
CA LYS A 8 -4.95 -2.62 20.74
C LYS A 8 -5.41 -3.34 19.45
N GLY A 9 -4.52 -3.52 18.48
CA GLY A 9 -4.81 -4.24 17.22
C GLY A 9 -5.23 -3.34 16.06
N ASP A 10 -5.37 -2.04 16.28
CA ASP A 10 -5.69 -1.04 15.25
C ASP A 10 -4.59 0.03 15.20
N TRP A 11 -4.58 0.91 14.19
CA TRP A 11 -3.67 2.05 14.10
C TRP A 11 -4.42 3.36 14.27
N THR A 12 -4.02 4.14 15.27
CA THR A 12 -4.68 5.41 15.61
C THR A 12 -3.79 6.60 15.29
N GLU A 13 -4.38 7.66 14.74
CA GLU A 13 -3.69 8.94 14.53
C GLU A 13 -3.22 9.52 15.89
N THR A 14 -2.02 10.11 15.91
CA THR A 14 -1.40 10.67 17.10
C THR A 14 -1.03 12.13 16.88
N GLU A 15 -1.26 12.98 17.89
CA GLU A 15 -1.12 14.45 17.77
C GLU A 15 0.32 14.98 17.92
N THR A 16 1.32 14.13 18.14
CA THR A 16 2.67 14.60 18.54
C THR A 16 3.70 14.58 17.43
N SER A 17 4.30 15.74 17.18
CA SER A 17 5.76 15.85 17.05
C SER A 17 6.25 17.14 17.72
N PRO A 18 7.32 17.06 18.52
CA PRO A 18 8.64 17.38 17.97
C PRO A 18 9.63 16.19 17.95
N GLU A 19 9.27 15.08 18.61
CA GLU A 19 10.00 13.81 18.61
C GLU A 19 8.93 12.77 18.25
N ALA A 20 9.12 12.02 17.16
CA ALA A 20 8.14 11.06 16.64
C ALA A 20 7.63 10.10 17.75
N PRO A 21 6.40 9.55 17.67
CA PRO A 21 5.97 8.50 18.60
C PRO A 21 7.05 7.41 18.70
N PRO A 22 7.23 6.75 19.86
CA PRO A 22 8.18 5.65 19.94
C PRO A 22 7.77 4.59 18.91
N PRO A 23 8.72 4.06 18.11
CA PRO A 23 8.41 3.01 17.17
C PRO A 23 7.72 1.81 17.86
N PRO A 24 6.82 1.10 17.15
CA PRO A 24 6.51 1.26 15.72
C PRO A 24 5.49 2.38 15.41
N PHE A 25 5.65 3.07 14.28
CA PHE A 25 4.68 4.04 13.76
C PHE A 25 4.74 4.18 12.23
N ALA A 26 3.76 4.87 11.65
CA ALA A 26 3.68 5.19 10.23
C ALA A 26 3.55 6.70 10.04
N GLU A 27 4.38 7.27 9.17
CA GLU A 27 4.30 8.66 8.72
C GLU A 27 3.67 8.68 7.33
N ILE A 28 2.62 9.48 7.20
CA ILE A 28 1.91 9.64 5.94
C ILE A 28 1.99 11.11 5.56
N ASP A 29 2.62 11.36 4.41
CA ASP A 29 2.57 12.67 3.78
C ASP A 29 1.38 12.71 2.82
N PRO A 30 0.29 13.43 3.14
CA PRO A 30 -0.84 13.52 2.23
C PRO A 30 -0.45 14.22 0.93
N ASP A 31 0.58 15.08 0.91
CA ASP A 31 0.98 15.86 -0.26
C ASP A 31 2.04 15.15 -1.12
N ALA A 32 2.74 14.16 -0.56
CA ALA A 32 3.70 13.32 -1.27
C ALA A 32 3.32 11.85 -1.06
N PRO A 33 2.72 11.17 -2.07
CA PRO A 33 2.10 9.85 -1.91
C PRO A 33 3.15 8.77 -1.62
N SER A 34 3.59 8.73 -0.39
CA SER A 34 4.57 7.81 0.16
C SER A 34 4.20 7.57 1.62
N VAL A 35 4.42 6.35 2.06
CA VAL A 35 4.15 5.94 3.43
C VAL A 35 5.45 5.45 4.02
N HIS A 36 5.83 6.02 5.17
CA HIS A 36 7.06 5.68 5.86
C HIS A 36 6.72 4.91 7.12
N PHE A 37 7.04 3.63 7.14
CA PHE A 37 6.87 2.76 8.30
C PHE A 37 8.18 2.74 9.09
N VAL A 38 8.11 3.00 10.39
CA VAL A 38 9.25 2.99 11.29
C VAL A 38 9.06 1.87 12.29
N GLY A 39 10.00 0.93 12.30
CA GLY A 39 10.05 -0.23 13.17
C GLY A 39 10.84 0.01 14.46
N PRO A 40 10.87 -0.98 15.37
CA PRO A 40 11.73 -0.91 16.54
C PRO A 40 13.20 -0.78 16.09
N ASP A 41 14.01 -0.07 16.86
CA ASP A 41 15.45 0.14 16.61
C ASP A 41 15.80 1.09 15.43
N ASP A 42 14.91 2.03 15.10
CA ASP A 42 15.06 3.04 14.04
C ASP A 42 15.23 2.47 12.61
N GLU A 43 14.98 1.18 12.42
CA GLU A 43 14.84 0.59 11.09
C GLU A 43 13.54 1.05 10.45
N SER A 44 13.55 1.28 9.14
CA SER A 44 12.37 1.81 8.46
C SER A 44 12.23 1.34 7.03
N TYR A 45 10.98 1.25 6.61
CA TYR A 45 10.58 0.95 5.25
C TYR A 45 9.77 2.10 4.67
N ARG A 46 10.17 2.59 3.49
CA ARG A 46 9.41 3.58 2.73
C ARG A 46 8.71 2.91 1.57
N LEU A 47 7.39 2.86 1.63
CA LEU A 47 6.56 2.51 0.49
C LEU A 47 6.48 3.70 -0.44
N ILE A 48 7.05 3.53 -1.63
CA ILE A 48 6.97 4.48 -2.74
C ILE A 48 6.01 3.88 -3.77
N GLY A 49 5.04 4.67 -4.21
CA GLY A 49 4.10 4.26 -5.25
C GLY A 49 4.81 3.83 -6.54
N ALA A 50 4.13 3.01 -7.33
CA ALA A 50 4.55 2.60 -8.65
C ALA A 50 4.73 3.82 -9.59
N PRO A 51 5.52 3.69 -10.67
CA PRO A 51 5.70 4.77 -11.64
C PRO A 51 4.36 5.28 -12.18
N VAL A 52 4.24 6.60 -12.28
CA VAL A 52 3.02 7.23 -12.81
C VAL A 52 2.86 6.86 -14.28
N ASP A 53 1.71 6.27 -14.62
CA ASP A 53 1.25 6.08 -15.99
C ASP A 53 0.13 7.10 -16.28
N PRO A 54 0.36 8.09 -17.16
CA PRO A 54 -0.65 9.08 -17.53
C PRO A 54 -1.93 8.52 -18.14
N SER A 55 -1.91 7.27 -18.60
CA SER A 55 -3.08 6.60 -19.18
C SER A 55 -3.91 5.84 -18.14
N ALA A 56 -3.43 5.72 -16.90
CA ALA A 56 -4.14 5.05 -15.82
C ALA A 56 -5.04 6.03 -15.06
N ASP A 57 -6.28 5.63 -14.81
CA ASP A 57 -7.21 6.37 -13.97
C ASP A 57 -6.76 6.33 -12.51
N THR A 58 -6.36 5.15 -12.03
CA THR A 58 -5.75 4.96 -10.72
C THR A 58 -4.59 3.98 -10.80
N ILE A 59 -3.62 4.15 -9.89
CA ILE A 59 -2.46 3.28 -9.77
C ILE A 59 -2.44 2.74 -8.34
N HIS A 60 -2.42 1.43 -8.20
CA HIS A 60 -2.40 0.75 -6.91
C HIS A 60 -1.06 0.04 -6.75
N THR A 61 -0.33 0.33 -5.68
CA THR A 61 0.91 -0.34 -5.33
C THR A 61 0.67 -1.26 -4.15
N VAL A 62 0.96 -2.54 -4.33
CA VAL A 62 0.83 -3.56 -3.29
C VAL A 62 2.22 -3.89 -2.78
N ALA A 63 2.42 -3.88 -1.47
CA ALA A 63 3.69 -4.25 -0.84
C ALA A 63 3.48 -5.17 0.34
N ALA A 64 4.38 -6.15 0.50
CA ALA A 64 4.52 -6.93 1.72
C ALA A 64 5.47 -6.20 2.66
N ILE A 65 5.09 -6.08 3.93
CA ILE A 65 5.86 -5.41 4.96
C ILE A 65 6.05 -6.39 6.11
N ASP A 66 7.27 -6.52 6.62
CA ASP A 66 7.54 -7.37 7.77
C ASP A 66 6.79 -6.85 9.00
N SER A 67 6.42 -7.73 9.93
CA SER A 67 5.69 -7.33 11.14
C SER A 67 6.47 -6.37 12.05
N THR A 68 7.79 -6.31 11.90
CA THR A 68 8.66 -5.34 12.56
C THR A 68 8.63 -3.97 11.90
N LEU A 69 8.09 -3.84 10.68
CA LEU A 69 8.10 -2.63 9.85
C LEU A 69 9.49 -2.16 9.39
N ALA A 70 10.54 -2.91 9.72
CA ALA A 70 11.90 -2.61 9.34
C ALA A 70 12.14 -2.77 7.83
N HIS A 71 11.44 -3.71 7.22
CA HIS A 71 11.62 -4.09 5.83
C HIS A 71 10.29 -4.29 5.13
N GLY A 72 10.32 -4.11 3.81
CA GLY A 72 9.19 -4.38 2.95
C GLY A 72 9.62 -4.48 1.49
N HIS A 73 8.78 -5.09 0.69
CA HIS A 73 9.02 -5.33 -0.72
C HIS A 73 7.75 -5.01 -1.52
N PRO A 74 7.86 -4.22 -2.61
CA PRO A 74 6.77 -4.13 -3.55
C PRO A 74 6.50 -5.52 -4.16
N LEU A 75 5.23 -5.88 -4.25
CA LEU A 75 4.77 -7.10 -4.88
C LEU A 75 4.35 -6.81 -6.31
N SER A 76 3.45 -5.84 -6.47
CA SER A 76 2.87 -5.52 -7.76
C SER A 76 2.40 -4.08 -7.83
N ALA A 77 2.20 -3.62 -9.06
CA ALA A 77 1.38 -2.45 -9.35
C ALA A 77 0.15 -2.88 -10.14
N VAL A 78 -1.01 -2.31 -9.85
CA VAL A 78 -2.24 -2.48 -10.63
C VAL A 78 -2.57 -1.14 -11.25
N TYR A 79 -2.61 -1.10 -12.57
CA TYR A 79 -3.00 0.07 -13.35
C TYR A 79 -4.44 -0.09 -13.81
N VAL A 80 -5.32 0.79 -13.35
CA VAL A 80 -6.73 0.79 -13.74
C VAL A 80 -6.92 1.69 -14.94
N ARG A 81 -7.55 1.17 -16.00
CA ARG A 81 -7.91 1.92 -17.21
C ARG A 81 -9.34 1.59 -17.61
N ASP A 82 -10.27 2.47 -17.28
CA ASP A 82 -11.72 2.31 -17.38
C ASP A 82 -12.21 1.04 -16.66
N ARG A 83 -12.18 -0.11 -17.36
CA ARG A 83 -12.58 -1.41 -16.83
C ARG A 83 -11.50 -2.47 -16.93
N THR A 84 -10.29 -2.08 -17.32
CA THR A 84 -9.15 -2.97 -17.50
C THR A 84 -8.21 -2.81 -16.32
N LEU A 85 -7.68 -3.93 -15.84
CA LEU A 85 -6.71 -4.00 -14.75
C LEU A 85 -5.44 -4.62 -15.32
N ASP A 86 -4.33 -3.86 -15.31
CA ASP A 86 -3.02 -4.39 -15.70
C ASP A 86 -2.16 -4.58 -14.45
N VAL A 87 -1.73 -5.82 -14.20
CA VAL A 87 -0.91 -6.16 -13.04
C VAL A 87 0.56 -6.27 -13.45
N GLU A 88 1.36 -5.28 -13.07
CA GLU A 88 2.82 -5.30 -13.19
C GLU A 88 3.45 -6.02 -12.00
N ASP A 89 4.36 -6.95 -12.27
CA ASP A 89 5.18 -7.59 -11.24
C ASP A 89 6.31 -6.64 -10.82
N ARG A 90 6.35 -6.30 -9.53
CA ARG A 90 7.32 -5.33 -8.99
C ARG A 90 8.30 -5.98 -8.02
N ARG A 91 8.25 -7.29 -7.87
CA ARG A 91 9.10 -8.02 -6.91
C ARG A 91 10.57 -7.88 -7.28
N PRO A 92 11.47 -7.75 -6.28
CA PRO A 92 12.89 -7.84 -6.55
C PRO A 92 13.27 -9.27 -6.97
N PRO A 93 14.38 -9.47 -7.70
CA PRO A 93 14.79 -10.79 -8.21
C PRO A 93 15.02 -11.86 -7.13
N ASP A 94 15.29 -11.44 -5.90
CA ASP A 94 15.55 -12.26 -4.72
C ASP A 94 14.34 -12.35 -3.77
N ALA A 95 13.15 -11.92 -4.21
CA ALA A 95 11.94 -12.00 -3.42
C ALA A 95 11.63 -13.45 -2.98
N PRO A 96 11.12 -13.65 -1.75
CA PRO A 96 10.66 -14.95 -1.28
C PRO A 96 9.66 -15.61 -2.24
N ALA A 97 9.70 -16.94 -2.35
CA ALA A 97 8.79 -17.69 -3.22
C ALA A 97 7.30 -17.42 -2.90
N ALA A 98 6.97 -17.23 -1.62
CA ALA A 98 5.62 -16.88 -1.18
C ALA A 98 5.09 -15.58 -1.81
N HIS A 99 5.98 -14.63 -2.17
CA HIS A 99 5.58 -13.40 -2.86
C HIS A 99 5.13 -13.70 -4.31
N ALA A 100 5.64 -14.75 -4.94
CA ALA A 100 5.16 -15.21 -6.25
C ALA A 100 3.74 -15.71 -6.16
N ASP A 101 3.51 -16.61 -5.21
CA ASP A 101 2.20 -17.20 -4.97
C ASP A 101 1.17 -16.12 -4.62
N ALA A 102 1.58 -15.10 -3.85
CA ALA A 102 0.75 -13.95 -3.54
C ALA A 102 0.38 -13.13 -4.79
N VAL A 103 1.35 -12.78 -5.65
CA VAL A 103 1.05 -12.03 -6.89
C VAL A 103 0.17 -12.84 -7.84
N ASP A 104 0.36 -14.16 -7.93
CA ASP A 104 -0.48 -15.03 -8.76
C ASP A 104 -1.91 -15.15 -8.22
N ARG A 105 -2.09 -15.19 -6.89
CA ARG A 105 -3.41 -15.11 -6.26
C ARG A 105 -4.08 -13.76 -6.53
N LEU A 106 -3.35 -12.65 -6.36
CA LEU A 106 -3.87 -11.32 -6.64
C LEU A 106 -4.34 -11.20 -8.09
N ARG A 107 -3.56 -11.70 -9.06
CA ARG A 107 -3.97 -11.74 -10.47
C ARG A 107 -5.25 -12.53 -10.67
N SER A 108 -5.34 -13.72 -10.08
CA SER A 108 -6.54 -14.55 -10.15
C SER A 108 -7.76 -13.85 -9.57
N ALA A 109 -7.62 -13.18 -8.41
CA ALA A 109 -8.71 -12.45 -7.78
C ALA A 109 -9.13 -11.22 -8.61
N LEU A 110 -8.18 -10.48 -9.17
CA LEU A 110 -8.46 -9.33 -10.03
C LEU A 110 -9.10 -9.73 -11.37
N ASP A 111 -8.77 -10.90 -11.93
CA ASP A 111 -9.43 -11.45 -13.12
C ASP A 111 -10.91 -11.79 -12.88
N GLU A 112 -11.28 -12.11 -11.63
CA GLU A 112 -12.67 -12.35 -11.22
C GLU A 112 -13.43 -11.05 -10.94
N ILE A 113 -12.72 -9.97 -10.63
CA ILE A 113 -13.28 -8.66 -10.32
C ILE A 113 -13.66 -7.91 -11.61
N LEU A 114 -14.96 -7.78 -11.85
CA LEU A 114 -15.51 -7.01 -12.98
C LEU A 114 -15.50 -5.49 -12.75
N ILE A 115 -15.22 -5.03 -11.52
CA ILE A 115 -15.31 -3.61 -11.11
C ILE A 115 -14.11 -3.27 -10.21
N PRO A 116 -13.25 -2.30 -10.59
CA PRO A 116 -12.05 -1.90 -9.82
C PRO A 116 -12.26 -1.50 -8.36
N VAL A 117 -13.51 -1.32 -7.92
CA VAL A 117 -13.90 -1.01 -6.53
C VAL A 117 -13.54 -2.14 -5.55
N TYR A 118 -13.32 -3.37 -6.02
CA TYR A 118 -13.03 -4.53 -5.16
C TYR A 118 -11.53 -4.87 -5.05
N ILE A 119 -10.62 -3.98 -5.47
CA ILE A 119 -9.17 -4.23 -5.38
C ILE A 119 -8.73 -4.49 -3.93
N ASP A 120 -9.36 -3.84 -2.96
CA ASP A 120 -9.04 -4.00 -1.54
C ASP A 120 -9.30 -5.43 -1.06
N ASP A 121 -10.43 -6.01 -1.47
CA ASP A 121 -10.81 -7.38 -1.13
C ASP A 121 -9.80 -8.38 -1.73
N ALA A 122 -9.42 -8.21 -2.99
CA ALA A 122 -8.41 -9.06 -3.63
C ALA A 122 -7.03 -8.95 -2.97
N VAL A 123 -6.64 -7.76 -2.52
CA VAL A 123 -5.39 -7.55 -1.81
C VAL A 123 -5.44 -8.20 -0.42
N MET A 124 -6.55 -8.04 0.30
CA MET A 124 -6.76 -8.63 1.61
C MET A 124 -6.70 -10.16 1.56
N GLU A 125 -7.39 -10.81 0.62
CA GLU A 125 -7.33 -12.27 0.40
C GLU A 125 -5.92 -12.77 0.07
N THR A 126 -5.14 -11.95 -0.65
CA THR A 126 -3.74 -12.28 -0.97
C THR A 126 -2.86 -12.34 0.29
N GLY A 127 -3.19 -11.53 1.30
CA GLY A 127 -2.45 -11.39 2.56
C GLY A 127 -2.44 -12.62 3.45
N GLU A 128 -3.46 -13.48 3.34
CA GLU A 128 -3.57 -14.73 4.11
C GLU A 128 -2.33 -15.64 3.98
N SER A 129 -1.66 -15.54 2.83
CA SER A 129 -0.52 -16.38 2.47
C SER A 129 0.84 -15.82 2.87
N LEU A 130 0.88 -14.60 3.39
CA LEU A 130 2.10 -13.87 3.72
C LEU A 130 2.28 -13.75 5.23
N ASN A 131 3.52 -13.90 5.69
CA ASN A 131 3.87 -13.56 7.06
C ASN A 131 4.19 -12.07 7.11
N GLY A 132 3.36 -11.27 7.77
CA GLY A 132 3.57 -9.83 7.92
C GLY A 132 2.31 -9.04 7.65
N LEU A 133 2.48 -7.84 7.11
CA LEU A 133 1.43 -6.91 6.73
C LEU A 133 1.41 -6.74 5.21
N LEU A 134 0.25 -6.40 4.67
CA LEU A 134 0.10 -5.92 3.30
C LEU A 134 -0.26 -4.45 3.31
N ALA A 135 0.43 -3.66 2.50
CA ALA A 135 0.05 -2.28 2.23
C ALA A 135 -0.50 -2.14 0.82
N LEU A 136 -1.63 -1.45 0.70
CA LEU A 136 -2.22 -1.02 -0.56
C LEU A 136 -2.16 0.49 -0.64
N HIS A 137 -1.49 0.99 -1.66
CA HIS A 137 -1.29 2.42 -1.89
C HIS A 137 -1.93 2.83 -3.21
N THR A 138 -3.02 3.58 -3.17
CA THR A 138 -3.79 4.01 -4.34
C THR A 138 -3.54 5.49 -4.62
N VAL A 139 -3.23 5.84 -5.86
CA VAL A 139 -3.03 7.23 -6.30
C VAL A 139 -3.73 7.52 -7.62
N GLN A 140 -4.17 8.77 -7.78
CA GLN A 140 -4.60 9.38 -9.03
C GLN A 140 -3.87 10.71 -9.23
N TYR A 141 -3.64 11.06 -10.49
CA TYR A 141 -3.05 12.32 -10.91
C TYR A 141 -3.94 12.94 -11.99
N ASP A 142 -4.03 14.27 -12.04
CA ASP A 142 -4.91 14.98 -12.99
C ASP A 142 -4.54 14.71 -14.47
N ASP A 143 -3.28 14.94 -14.84
CA ASP A 143 -2.81 14.89 -16.24
C ASP A 143 -1.31 14.52 -16.31
N GLY A 144 -1.00 13.28 -15.98
CA GLY A 144 0.32 12.68 -16.18
C GLY A 144 1.33 12.85 -15.04
N ALA A 145 2.56 12.40 -15.30
CA ALA A 145 3.58 12.13 -14.26
C ALA A 145 4.05 13.36 -13.47
N ASP A 146 3.95 14.56 -14.06
CA ASP A 146 4.34 15.82 -13.41
C ASP A 146 3.14 16.55 -12.76
N ALA A 147 1.93 16.01 -12.88
CA ALA A 147 0.73 16.60 -12.29
C ALA A 147 0.70 16.36 -10.77
N ALA A 148 -0.03 17.23 -10.06
CA ALA A 148 -0.28 17.02 -8.65
C ALA A 148 -1.13 15.75 -8.44
N CYS A 149 -0.84 15.01 -7.38
CA CYS A 149 -1.65 13.88 -6.96
C CYS A 149 -3.01 14.41 -6.47
N THR A 150 -4.11 13.96 -7.07
CA THR A 150 -5.47 14.42 -6.76
C THR A 150 -6.23 13.50 -5.84
N TYR A 151 -5.90 12.21 -5.87
CA TYR A 151 -6.39 11.21 -4.96
C TYR A 151 -5.24 10.42 -4.38
N PHE A 152 -5.29 10.19 -3.08
CA PHE A 152 -4.39 9.30 -2.38
C PHE A 152 -5.16 8.53 -1.31
N ARG A 153 -4.96 7.22 -1.30
CA ARG A 153 -5.40 6.35 -0.21
C ARG A 153 -4.31 5.36 0.12
N THR A 154 -4.10 5.10 1.40
CA THR A 154 -3.28 3.97 1.85
C THR A 154 -4.06 3.14 2.84
N SER A 155 -3.95 1.83 2.68
CA SER A 155 -4.54 0.84 3.56
C SER A 155 -3.46 -0.14 4.01
N LEU A 156 -3.51 -0.59 5.26
CA LEU A 156 -2.61 -1.59 5.84
C LEU A 156 -3.44 -2.75 6.36
N PHE A 157 -3.09 -3.97 5.98
CA PHE A 157 -3.80 -5.19 6.33
C PHE A 157 -2.91 -6.14 7.12
N GLY A 158 -3.48 -6.82 8.11
CA GLY A 158 -2.86 -7.92 8.84
C GLY A 158 -3.71 -9.18 8.69
N GLY A 159 -3.36 -10.05 7.75
CA GLY A 159 -4.26 -11.12 7.32
C GLY A 159 -5.54 -10.55 6.70
N GLU A 160 -6.70 -10.97 7.19
CA GLU A 160 -8.03 -10.49 6.75
C GLU A 160 -8.52 -9.22 7.48
N GLU A 161 -7.68 -8.57 8.28
CA GLU A 161 -8.07 -7.39 9.07
C GLU A 161 -7.47 -6.11 8.49
N LEU A 162 -8.32 -5.11 8.24
CA LEU A 162 -7.89 -3.74 7.93
C LEU A 162 -7.43 -3.06 9.22
N LEU A 163 -6.15 -2.70 9.27
CA LEU A 163 -5.48 -2.13 10.44
C LEU A 163 -5.29 -0.61 10.36
N LEU A 164 -5.22 -0.04 9.17
CA LEU A 164 -5.06 1.40 8.93
C LEU A 164 -5.70 1.73 7.60
N GLU A 165 -6.45 2.82 7.55
CA GLU A 165 -6.87 3.46 6.30
C GLU A 165 -6.75 4.98 6.43
N VAL A 166 -6.12 5.58 5.43
CA VAL A 166 -6.04 7.04 5.31
C VAL A 166 -6.35 7.40 3.87
N GLU A 167 -7.27 8.33 3.69
CA GLU A 167 -7.76 8.77 2.38
C GLU A 167 -7.77 10.30 2.29
N ARG A 168 -7.43 10.82 1.11
CA ARG A 168 -7.45 12.23 0.76
C ARG A 168 -7.82 12.40 -0.71
N GLY A 169 -8.73 13.32 -0.99
CA GLY A 169 -9.26 13.56 -2.34
C GLY A 169 -10.60 12.87 -2.55
N THR A 170 -11.02 12.73 -3.80
CA THR A 170 -12.26 12.03 -4.19
C THR A 170 -12.07 11.44 -5.58
N LEU A 171 -12.47 10.17 -5.75
CA LEU A 171 -12.52 9.46 -7.04
C LEU A 171 -13.80 9.81 -7.83
#